data_AF-A0A931WWA2-F1
#
_entry.id   AF-A0A931WWA2-F1
#
_cell.length_a   1.000
_cell.length_b   1.000
_cell.length_c   1.000
_cell.angle_alpha   90.00
_cell.angle_beta   90.00
_cell.angle_gamma   90.00
#
_symmetry.space_group_name_H-M   'P 1'
#
loop_
_entity.id
_entity.type
_entity.pdbx_description
1 polymer ?
#
loop_
_entity_poly.entity_id
_entity_poly.type
_entity_poly.pdbx_seq_one_letter_code
_entity_poly.pdbx_strand_id
1 'polypeptide(L)'
;MLVKTLWTVGIVALVFLNAISFGQAEIEEVKLEVDGLACPFCAYGLEKKLKKVPGTSAYEIDMKRGEAFVRSEKKTALNFASFENAVREAGFTLRGITVKAVGKIVDLEEGFAFEVRESGQRFLLFEGTQSHEKYHAGEKIKPLSKKLENELSAFKDKGIPLRIEGTIHPHEGLAPGLLIKRYEEVKA
;
A
#
# COMPACT_ATOMS: atom_id res chain seq x y z
N MET A 1 47.89 4.01 -51.63
CA MET A 1 46.41 4.15 -51.65
C MET A 1 45.81 2.96 -50.93
N LEU A 2 44.64 3.16 -50.28
CA LEU A 2 43.83 2.23 -49.47
C LEU A 2 44.34 1.98 -48.03
N VAL A 3 44.08 2.88 -47.06
CA VAL A 3 42.79 3.17 -46.38
C VAL A 3 42.30 2.00 -45.51
N LYS A 4 42.52 2.18 -44.20
CA LYS A 4 41.54 2.07 -43.10
C LYS A 4 40.47 0.99 -43.24
N THR A 5 40.50 -0.03 -42.36
CA THR A 5 39.31 -0.56 -41.64
C THR A 5 39.66 -1.86 -40.93
N LEU A 6 40.47 -1.84 -39.86
CA LEU A 6 40.66 -3.06 -39.05
C LEU A 6 41.19 -2.74 -37.65
N TRP A 7 40.55 -1.80 -36.93
CA TRP A 7 40.83 -1.68 -35.48
C TRP A 7 39.72 -1.15 -34.57
N THR A 8 38.48 -0.96 -35.06
CA THR A 8 37.44 -0.24 -34.29
C THR A 8 36.25 -1.09 -33.82
N VAL A 9 36.25 -2.42 -33.98
CA VAL A 9 35.07 -3.26 -33.62
C VAL A 9 35.20 -3.94 -32.24
N GLY A 10 36.27 -3.67 -31.48
CA GLY A 10 36.57 -4.43 -30.26
C GLY A 10 35.99 -3.94 -28.93
N ILE A 11 35.39 -2.75 -28.82
CA ILE A 11 35.16 -2.10 -27.50
C ILE A 11 33.79 -1.38 -27.39
N VAL A 12 32.72 -1.85 -28.05
CA VAL A 12 31.40 -1.14 -27.97
C VAL A 12 30.24 -2.02 -27.47
N ALA A 13 30.43 -3.31 -27.22
CA ALA A 13 29.32 -4.21 -26.88
C ALA A 13 29.27 -4.64 -25.39
N LEU A 14 29.79 -3.83 -24.45
CA LEU A 14 29.93 -4.25 -23.04
C LEU A 14 29.43 -3.23 -22.00
N VAL A 15 28.52 -2.31 -22.37
CA VAL A 15 28.07 -1.23 -21.45
C VAL A 15 26.53 -1.10 -21.27
N PHE A 16 25.69 -1.92 -21.91
CA PHE A 16 24.23 -1.75 -21.78
C PHE A 16 23.47 -2.99 -21.29
N LEU A 17 23.98 -3.65 -20.24
CA LEU A 17 23.17 -4.58 -19.46
C LEU A 17 22.58 -3.85 -18.25
N ASN A 18 21.40 -3.27 -18.53
CA ASN A 18 20.28 -3.14 -17.62
C ASN A 18 20.60 -2.51 -16.26
N ALA A 19 20.48 -1.18 -16.20
CA ALA A 19 19.83 -0.56 -15.05
C ALA A 19 18.40 -1.11 -14.99
N ILE A 20 18.22 -2.27 -14.37
CA ILE A 20 16.92 -2.68 -13.87
C ILE A 20 16.61 -1.64 -12.80
N SER A 21 15.92 -0.58 -13.19
CA SER A 21 15.18 0.24 -12.26
C SER A 21 14.22 -0.71 -11.57
N PHE A 22 14.62 -1.24 -10.42
CA PHE A 22 13.71 -1.84 -9.48
C PHE A 22 12.74 -0.73 -9.10
N GLY A 23 11.64 -0.62 -9.85
CA GLY A 23 10.50 0.20 -9.45
C GLY A 23 10.14 -0.27 -8.05
N GLN A 24 10.47 0.55 -7.05
CA GLN A 24 10.11 0.32 -5.66
C GLN A 24 8.60 0.10 -5.63
N ALA A 25 8.16 -0.98 -4.99
CA ALA A 25 6.75 -1.28 -4.85
C ALA A 25 6.06 -0.07 -4.21
N GLU A 26 4.98 0.39 -4.84
CA GLU A 26 4.19 1.55 -4.42
C GLU A 26 3.48 1.32 -3.07
N ILE A 27 2.99 0.09 -2.89
CA ILE A 27 2.61 -0.49 -1.61
C ILE A 27 3.76 -1.40 -1.20
N GLU A 28 4.52 -0.95 -0.21
CA GLU A 28 5.69 -1.68 0.29
C GLU A 28 5.28 -2.89 1.11
N GLU A 29 4.18 -2.76 1.87
CA GLU A 29 3.69 -3.81 2.76
C GLU A 29 2.18 -3.71 2.96
N VAL A 30 1.50 -4.86 2.91
CA VAL A 30 0.14 -5.04 3.43
C VAL A 30 0.21 -6.13 4.50
N LYS A 31 -0.06 -5.76 5.75
CA LYS A 31 -0.04 -6.66 6.90
C LYS A 31 -1.45 -6.92 7.39
N LEU A 32 -1.87 -8.19 7.36
CA LEU A 32 -3.12 -8.69 7.90
C LEU A 32 -2.87 -9.24 9.30
N GLU A 33 -3.63 -8.80 10.30
CA GLU A 33 -3.61 -9.38 11.64
C GLU A 33 -4.77 -10.36 11.78
N VAL A 34 -4.47 -11.64 12.01
CA VAL A 34 -5.43 -12.74 11.88
C VAL A 34 -5.45 -13.59 13.14
N ASP A 35 -6.63 -13.79 13.72
CA ASP A 35 -6.84 -14.72 14.82
C ASP A 35 -7.17 -16.13 14.32
N GLY A 36 -6.75 -17.14 15.10
CA GLY A 36 -7.05 -18.56 14.85
C GLY A 36 -5.97 -19.34 14.10
N LEU A 37 -4.83 -18.71 13.75
CA LEU A 37 -3.68 -19.38 13.15
C LEU A 37 -2.91 -20.25 14.17
N ALA A 38 -3.39 -21.48 14.40
CA ALA A 38 -2.85 -22.37 15.43
C ALA A 38 -1.94 -23.50 14.90
N CYS A 39 -1.95 -23.81 13.60
CA CYS A 39 -1.13 -24.89 13.03
C CYS A 39 -0.68 -24.62 11.57
N PRO A 40 0.36 -25.32 11.07
CA PRO A 40 0.86 -25.12 9.70
C PRO A 40 -0.19 -25.37 8.61
N PHE A 41 -1.12 -26.32 8.83
CA PHE A 41 -2.21 -26.58 7.90
C PHE A 41 -3.23 -25.43 7.85
N CYS A 42 -3.48 -24.75 8.98
CA CYS A 42 -4.31 -23.54 9.03
C CYS A 42 -3.69 -22.41 8.21
N ALA A 43 -2.38 -22.19 8.36
CA ALA A 43 -1.65 -21.18 7.59
C ALA A 43 -1.72 -21.47 6.08
N TYR A 44 -1.53 -22.72 5.67
CA TYR A 44 -1.66 -23.13 4.28
C TYR A 44 -3.07 -22.87 3.72
N GLY A 45 -4.12 -23.13 4.52
CA GLY A 45 -5.51 -22.84 4.16
C GLY A 45 -5.74 -21.35 3.91
N LEU A 46 -5.22 -20.49 4.79
CA LEU A 46 -5.27 -19.04 4.63
C LEU A 46 -4.50 -18.58 3.38
N GLU A 47 -3.26 -19.04 3.19
CA GLU A 47 -2.42 -18.69 2.05
C GLU A 47 -3.12 -19.00 0.72
N LYS A 48 -3.78 -20.17 0.62
CA LYS A 48 -4.53 -20.58 -0.58
C LYS A 48 -5.70 -19.66 -0.90
N LYS A 49 -6.35 -19.08 0.11
CA LYS A 49 -7.43 -18.10 -0.07
C LYS A 49 -6.87 -16.74 -0.43
N LEU A 50 -5.82 -16.29 0.26
CA LEU A 50 -5.16 -15.03 0.00
C LEU A 50 -4.63 -14.96 -1.44
N LYS A 51 -4.00 -16.02 -1.96
CA LYS A 51 -3.51 -16.13 -3.35
C LYS A 51 -4.56 -15.92 -4.44
N LYS A 52 -5.84 -15.94 -4.09
CA LYS A 52 -6.95 -15.69 -5.02
C LYS A 52 -7.40 -14.24 -5.03
N VAL A 53 -6.89 -13.41 -4.12
CA VAL A 53 -7.18 -11.97 -4.08
C VAL A 53 -6.47 -11.31 -5.27
N PRO A 54 -7.19 -10.65 -6.20
CA PRO A 54 -6.57 -10.03 -7.37
C PRO A 54 -5.57 -8.93 -7.00
N GLY A 55 -4.54 -8.75 -7.84
CA GLY A 55 -3.56 -7.66 -7.71
C GLY A 55 -2.46 -7.92 -6.68
N THR A 56 -2.16 -9.19 -6.39
CA THR A 56 -1.22 -9.62 -5.35
C THR A 56 -0.15 -10.53 -5.95
N SER A 57 1.09 -10.40 -5.48
CA SER A 57 2.26 -11.04 -6.10
C SER A 57 2.99 -12.03 -5.19
N ALA A 58 2.94 -11.84 -3.86
CA ALA A 58 3.61 -12.71 -2.90
C ALA A 58 2.97 -12.64 -1.52
N TYR A 59 3.23 -13.68 -0.72
CA TYR A 59 2.68 -13.87 0.61
C TYR A 59 3.70 -14.48 1.56
N GLU A 60 3.62 -14.08 2.83
CA GLU A 60 4.35 -14.68 3.94
C GLU A 60 3.44 -14.71 5.17
N ILE A 61 3.42 -15.82 5.91
CA ILE A 61 2.58 -15.96 7.11
C ILE A 61 3.48 -16.22 8.31
N ASP A 62 3.42 -15.34 9.30
CA ASP A 62 3.99 -15.57 10.63
C ASP A 62 2.88 -16.01 11.58
N MET A 63 2.77 -17.32 11.76
CA MET A 63 1.79 -17.90 12.68
C MET A 63 2.02 -17.52 14.14
N LYS A 64 3.28 -17.30 14.57
CA LYS A 64 3.58 -16.97 15.96
C LYS A 64 3.04 -15.59 16.32
N ARG A 65 3.05 -14.68 15.35
CA ARG A 65 2.54 -13.31 15.49
C ARG A 65 1.07 -13.19 15.09
N GLY A 66 0.50 -14.19 14.43
CA GLY A 66 -0.84 -14.11 13.86
C GLY A 66 -0.89 -13.06 12.74
N GLU A 67 0.15 -13.00 11.91
CA GLU A 67 0.29 -12.00 10.86
C GLU A 67 0.46 -12.65 9.49
N ALA A 68 -0.17 -12.07 8.47
CA ALA A 68 0.07 -12.42 7.07
C ALA A 68 0.47 -11.16 6.30
N PHE A 69 1.62 -11.22 5.65
CA PHE A 69 2.18 -10.17 4.81
C PHE A 69 1.85 -10.45 3.35
N VAL A 70 1.32 -9.45 2.66
CA VAL A 70 0.94 -9.51 1.26
C VAL A 70 1.72 -8.44 0.49
N ARG A 71 2.28 -8.82 -0.66
CA ARG A 71 2.84 -7.89 -1.63
C ARG A 71 1.82 -7.67 -2.75
N SER A 72 1.61 -6.41 -3.14
CA SER A 72 0.80 -6.10 -4.32
C SER A 72 1.56 -6.39 -5.61
N GLU A 73 0.82 -6.55 -6.70
CA GLU A 73 1.36 -6.35 -8.04
C GLU A 73 1.70 -4.87 -8.25
N LYS A 74 2.56 -4.56 -9.23
CA LYS A 74 2.89 -3.17 -9.56
C LYS A 74 1.70 -2.49 -10.23
N LYS A 75 1.51 -1.20 -9.95
CA LYS A 75 0.50 -0.33 -10.59
C LYS A 75 -0.92 -0.84 -10.41
N THR A 76 -1.21 -1.51 -9.29
CA THR A 76 -2.48 -2.19 -9.09
C THR A 76 -3.11 -1.79 -7.76
N ALA A 77 -4.31 -1.24 -7.83
CA ALA A 77 -5.10 -0.94 -6.64
C ALA A 77 -5.65 -2.24 -6.01
N LEU A 78 -5.55 -2.33 -4.69
CA LEU A 78 -6.04 -3.48 -3.93
C LEU A 78 -7.46 -3.26 -3.43
N ASN A 79 -8.30 -4.29 -3.55
CA ASN A 79 -9.61 -4.32 -2.91
C ASN A 79 -9.48 -4.89 -1.49
N PHE A 80 -9.48 -4.02 -0.48
CA PHE A 80 -9.30 -4.44 0.91
C PHE A 80 -10.43 -5.34 1.44
N ALA A 81 -11.66 -5.19 0.94
CA ALA A 81 -12.77 -6.08 1.26
C ALA A 81 -12.54 -7.52 0.76
N SER A 82 -11.72 -7.70 -0.29
CA SER A 82 -11.34 -9.04 -0.77
C SER A 82 -10.45 -9.78 0.23
N PHE A 83 -9.59 -9.08 0.98
CA PHE A 83 -8.79 -9.71 2.04
C PHE A 83 -9.66 -10.15 3.21
N GLU A 84 -10.60 -9.31 3.65
CA GLU A 84 -11.56 -9.67 4.70
C GLU A 84 -12.36 -10.92 4.32
N ASN A 85 -12.88 -10.96 3.08
CA ASN A 85 -13.58 -12.13 2.57
C ASN A 85 -12.68 -13.37 2.50
N ALA A 86 -11.44 -13.24 2.01
CA ALA A 86 -10.50 -14.35 1.94
C ALA A 86 -10.16 -14.94 3.33
N VAL A 87 -9.95 -14.08 4.33
CA VAL A 87 -9.69 -14.50 5.72
C VAL A 87 -10.92 -15.19 6.32
N ARG A 88 -12.10 -14.62 6.14
CA ARG A 88 -13.37 -15.19 6.61
C ARG A 88 -13.66 -16.55 5.97
N GLU A 89 -13.48 -16.67 4.65
CA GLU A 89 -13.65 -17.93 3.92
C GLU A 89 -12.62 -19.00 4.30
N ALA A 90 -11.46 -18.59 4.81
CA ALA A 90 -10.46 -19.50 5.35
C ALA A 90 -10.82 -20.00 6.76
N GLY A 91 -11.87 -19.46 7.38
CA GLY A 91 -12.33 -19.82 8.73
C GLY A 91 -11.64 -19.05 9.86
N PHE A 92 -11.05 -17.89 9.56
CA PHE A 92 -10.34 -17.06 10.52
C PHE A 92 -11.01 -15.69 10.71
N THR A 93 -10.55 -14.96 11.72
CA THR A 93 -11.02 -13.60 12.02
C THR A 93 -9.94 -12.60 11.67
N LEU A 94 -10.28 -11.62 10.83
CA LEU A 94 -9.40 -10.49 10.52
C LEU A 94 -9.57 -9.42 11.60
N ARG A 95 -8.48 -9.09 12.32
CA ARG A 95 -8.48 -8.01 13.32
C ARG A 95 -8.20 -6.63 12.72
N GLY A 96 -7.40 -6.59 11.65
CA GLY A 96 -7.06 -5.34 11.00
C GLY A 96 -6.12 -5.53 9.82
N ILE A 97 -6.06 -4.52 8.97
CA ILE A 97 -5.13 -4.44 7.85
C ILE A 97 -4.28 -3.19 8.05
N THR A 98 -2.97 -3.34 8.12
CA THR A 98 -2.03 -2.22 8.09
C THR A 98 -1.39 -2.15 6.70
N VAL A 99 -1.30 -0.95 6.15
CA VAL A 99 -0.68 -0.69 4.85
C VAL A 99 0.48 0.28 5.05
N LYS A 100 1.59 0.00 4.38
CA LYS A 100 2.73 0.91 4.23
C LYS A 100 2.94 1.18 2.76
N ALA A 101 2.80 2.44 2.34
CA ALA A 101 2.84 2.80 0.93
C ALA A 101 3.46 4.18 0.72
N VAL A 102 3.94 4.42 -0.50
CA VAL A 102 4.52 5.69 -0.94
C VAL A 102 3.58 6.37 -1.93
N GLY A 103 3.33 7.66 -1.71
CA GLY A 103 2.36 8.42 -2.48
C GLY A 103 2.45 9.91 -2.20
N LYS A 104 1.40 10.63 -2.59
CA LYS A 104 1.27 12.07 -2.38
C LYS A 104 -0.05 12.37 -1.68
N ILE A 105 -0.09 13.51 -1.00
CA ILE A 105 -1.32 14.05 -0.43
C ILE A 105 -2.12 14.74 -1.54
N VAL A 106 -3.43 14.52 -1.57
CA VAL A 106 -4.38 15.16 -2.48
C VAL A 106 -5.62 15.61 -1.70
N ASP A 107 -6.37 16.58 -2.24
CA ASP A 107 -7.70 16.92 -1.70
C ASP A 107 -8.77 16.12 -2.44
N LEU A 108 -9.73 15.59 -1.69
CA LEU A 108 -11.02 15.11 -2.18
C LEU A 108 -12.14 15.97 -1.59
N GLU A 109 -13.36 15.84 -2.11
CA GLU A 109 -14.52 16.57 -1.58
C GLU A 109 -14.76 16.26 -0.09
N GLU A 110 -14.40 15.05 0.33
CA GLU A 110 -14.58 14.52 1.69
C GLU A 110 -13.40 14.85 2.63
N GLY A 111 -12.27 15.34 2.12
CA GLY A 111 -11.10 15.72 2.91
C GLY A 111 -9.75 15.35 2.31
N PHE A 112 -8.71 15.36 3.14
CA PHE A 112 -7.37 14.94 2.71
C PHE A 112 -7.35 13.46 2.39
N ALA A 113 -6.74 13.12 1.25
CA ALA A 113 -6.49 11.76 0.86
C ALA A 113 -5.02 11.52 0.52
N PHE A 114 -4.63 10.26 0.63
CA PHE A 114 -3.34 9.76 0.19
C PHE A 114 -3.50 8.99 -1.11
N GLU A 115 -2.90 9.49 -2.19
CA GLU A 115 -2.85 8.84 -3.50
C GLU A 115 -1.53 8.10 -3.65
N VAL A 116 -1.60 6.76 -3.65
CA VAL A 116 -0.45 5.89 -3.86
C VAL A 116 0.10 6.09 -5.26
N ARG A 117 1.43 6.16 -5.37
CA ARG A 117 2.13 6.35 -6.65
C ARG A 117 1.76 5.20 -7.60
N GLU A 118 1.72 5.46 -8.90
CA GLU A 118 1.41 4.54 -10.02
C GLU A 118 0.01 3.89 -10.04
N SER A 119 -0.42 3.17 -8.99
CA SER A 119 -1.76 2.55 -8.90
C SER A 119 -2.90 3.58 -8.90
N GLY A 120 -2.62 4.80 -8.44
CA GLY A 120 -3.64 5.83 -8.22
C GLY A 120 -4.62 5.46 -7.09
N GLN A 121 -4.32 4.44 -6.29
CA GLN A 121 -5.17 4.05 -5.18
C GLN A 121 -5.25 5.17 -4.15
N ARG A 122 -6.46 5.56 -3.79
CA ARG A 122 -6.72 6.64 -2.85
C ARG A 122 -7.22 6.12 -1.52
N PHE A 123 -6.75 6.76 -0.45
CA PHE A 123 -7.21 6.53 0.91
C PHE A 123 -7.62 7.84 1.56
N LEU A 124 -8.81 7.91 2.13
CA LEU A 124 -9.20 9.04 2.98
C LEU A 124 -8.38 8.99 4.27
N LEU A 125 -7.80 10.12 4.67
CA LEU A 125 -6.87 10.16 5.81
C LEU A 125 -7.59 10.48 7.11
N PHE A 126 -7.26 9.72 8.16
CA PHE A 126 -7.81 9.87 9.51
C PHE A 126 -6.70 9.87 10.57
N GLU A 127 -6.95 10.54 11.69
CA GLU A 127 -6.08 10.61 12.87
C GLU A 127 -6.80 10.11 14.12
N GLY A 128 -6.08 9.44 15.04
CA GLY A 128 -6.59 9.02 16.35
C GLY A 128 -7.43 7.73 16.33
N THR A 129 -8.44 7.62 17.20
CA THR A 129 -9.25 6.39 17.38
C THR A 129 -10.62 6.47 16.72
N GLN A 130 -10.85 7.42 15.82
CA GLN A 130 -12.15 7.64 15.16
C GLN A 130 -12.54 6.55 14.15
N SER A 131 -11.90 5.37 14.19
CA SER A 131 -12.15 4.26 13.26
C SER A 131 -13.39 3.42 13.60
N HIS A 132 -14.13 3.73 14.67
CA HIS A 132 -15.28 2.92 15.13
C HIS A 132 -16.66 3.55 14.90
N GLU A 133 -16.75 4.82 14.52
CA GLU A 133 -18.03 5.41 14.12
C GLU A 133 -18.22 5.19 12.63
N LYS A 134 -19.28 4.46 12.27
CA LYS A 134 -19.67 4.21 10.88
C LYS A 134 -19.84 5.56 10.18
N TYR A 135 -18.91 5.91 9.30
CA TYR A 135 -18.96 7.16 8.56
C TYR A 135 -20.12 7.09 7.56
N HIS A 136 -21.06 8.02 7.69
CA HIS A 136 -22.12 8.23 6.72
C HIS A 136 -21.79 9.47 5.88
N ALA A 137 -21.90 9.34 4.55
CA ALA A 137 -21.69 10.46 3.64
C ALA A 137 -22.60 11.65 4.04
N GLY A 138 -21.98 12.82 4.29
CA GLY A 138 -22.68 14.06 4.67
C GLY A 138 -22.49 14.51 6.12
N GLU A 139 -21.80 13.75 6.98
CA GLU A 139 -21.47 14.17 8.34
C GLU A 139 -20.19 15.01 8.37
N LYS A 140 -20.22 16.20 9.02
CA LYS A 140 -19.05 17.08 9.17
C LYS A 140 -18.11 16.55 10.26
N ILE A 141 -17.43 15.46 9.96
CA ILE A 141 -16.33 14.97 10.78
C ILE A 141 -15.08 15.73 10.36
N LYS A 142 -14.27 16.13 11.34
CA LYS A 142 -12.95 16.70 11.11
C LYS A 142 -11.93 15.57 11.33
N PRO A 143 -11.61 14.78 10.29
CA PRO A 143 -10.90 13.50 10.44
C PRO A 143 -9.44 13.67 10.87
N LEU A 144 -8.90 14.89 10.77
CA LEU A 144 -7.53 15.25 11.10
C LEU A 144 -7.50 16.47 12.03
N SER A 145 -6.58 16.51 12.99
CA SER A 145 -6.33 17.73 13.75
C SER A 145 -5.86 18.86 12.83
N LYS A 146 -6.15 20.12 13.21
CA LYS A 146 -5.65 21.31 12.48
C LYS A 146 -4.13 21.28 12.28
N LYS A 147 -3.41 20.73 13.25
CA LYS A 147 -1.95 20.60 13.19
C LYS A 147 -1.57 19.71 12.02
N LEU A 148 -2.15 18.50 11.95
CA LEU A 148 -1.84 17.55 10.90
C LEU A 148 -2.32 18.03 9.53
N GLU A 149 -3.49 18.66 9.43
CA GLU A 149 -3.95 19.31 8.17
C GLU A 149 -2.93 20.31 7.62
N ASN A 150 -2.38 21.17 8.48
CA ASN A 150 -1.36 22.15 8.08
C ASN A 150 -0.06 21.47 7.60
N GLU A 151 0.37 20.40 8.28
CA GLU A 151 1.55 19.64 7.89
C GLU A 151 1.35 18.94 6.53
N LEU A 152 0.23 18.23 6.36
CA LEU A 152 -0.10 17.54 5.11
C LEU A 152 -0.28 18.52 3.94
N SER A 153 -0.86 19.70 4.18
CA SER A 153 -0.96 20.78 3.19
C SER A 153 0.42 21.22 2.71
N ALA A 154 1.37 21.40 3.64
CA ALA A 154 2.74 21.79 3.29
C ALA A 154 3.44 20.73 2.41
N PHE A 155 3.21 19.44 2.65
CA PHE A 155 3.74 18.37 1.79
C PHE A 155 3.08 18.38 0.41
N LYS A 156 1.75 18.53 0.36
CA LYS A 156 0.97 18.64 -0.87
C LYS A 156 1.44 19.80 -1.74
N ASP A 157 1.53 20.99 -1.18
CA ASP A 157 1.88 22.22 -1.90
C ASP A 157 3.31 22.18 -2.47
N LYS A 158 4.22 21.51 -1.76
CA LYS A 158 5.60 21.29 -2.19
C LYS A 158 5.76 20.09 -3.14
N GLY A 159 4.71 19.28 -3.34
CA GLY A 159 4.76 18.05 -4.13
C GLY A 159 5.70 16.99 -3.55
N ILE A 160 5.91 17.00 -2.23
CA ILE A 160 6.83 16.08 -1.56
C ILE A 160 6.13 14.71 -1.39
N PRO A 161 6.72 13.61 -1.89
CA PRO A 161 6.16 12.28 -1.66
C PRO A 161 6.33 11.88 -0.20
N LEU A 162 5.29 11.25 0.34
CA LEU A 162 5.26 10.70 1.68
C LEU A 162 5.20 9.18 1.63
N ARG A 163 5.86 8.56 2.58
CA ARG A 163 5.59 7.19 2.98
C ARG A 163 4.64 7.24 4.17
N ILE A 164 3.50 6.57 4.06
CA ILE A 164 2.51 6.50 5.14
C ILE A 164 2.32 5.05 5.54
N GLU A 165 2.34 4.81 6.85
CA GLU A 165 1.90 3.58 7.48
C GLU A 165 0.60 3.85 8.24
N GLY A 166 -0.42 3.04 8.01
CA GLY A 166 -1.71 3.22 8.67
C GLY A 166 -2.61 1.99 8.62
N THR A 167 -3.67 2.01 9.43
CA THR A 167 -4.68 0.94 9.47
C THR A 167 -5.83 1.25 8.52
N ILE A 168 -6.21 0.28 7.70
CA ILE A 168 -7.38 0.37 6.84
C ILE A 168 -8.65 0.16 7.64
N HIS A 169 -9.66 0.99 7.38
CA HIS A 169 -11.03 0.73 7.77
C HIS A 169 -11.97 0.92 6.56
N PRO A 170 -12.99 0.05 6.42
CA PRO A 170 -13.90 0.11 5.29
C PRO A 170 -14.86 1.30 5.41
N HIS A 171 -15.23 1.85 4.25
CA HIS A 171 -16.32 2.82 4.10
C HIS A 171 -17.27 2.34 3.01
N GLU A 172 -18.57 2.54 3.20
CA GLU A 172 -19.56 2.25 2.17
C GLU A 172 -19.66 3.43 1.19
N GLY A 173 -19.41 3.16 -0.10
CA GLY A 173 -19.58 4.15 -1.18
C GLY A 173 -18.45 5.19 -1.32
N LEU A 174 -17.39 5.11 -0.51
CA LEU A 174 -16.24 6.01 -0.53
C LEU A 174 -14.91 5.25 -0.66
N ALA A 175 -13.82 5.99 -0.86
CA ALA A 175 -12.48 5.43 -0.79
C ALA A 175 -12.21 4.84 0.61
N PRO A 176 -11.42 3.74 0.72
CA PRO A 176 -11.09 3.15 2.00
C PRO A 176 -10.39 4.18 2.91
N GLY A 177 -10.69 4.14 4.21
CA GLY A 177 -10.08 5.03 5.17
C GLY A 177 -8.73 4.48 5.61
N LEU A 178 -7.74 5.36 5.75
CA LEU A 178 -6.41 5.05 6.28
C LEU A 178 -6.18 5.87 7.55
N LEU A 179 -6.21 5.17 8.67
CA LEU A 179 -5.87 5.74 9.96
C LEU A 179 -4.35 5.84 10.09
N ILE A 180 -3.83 7.06 10.04
CA ILE A 180 -2.39 7.31 10.03
C ILE A 180 -1.79 6.88 11.37
N LYS A 181 -0.83 5.95 11.31
CA LYS A 181 0.02 5.57 12.44
C LYS A 181 1.34 6.32 12.41
N ARG A 182 1.92 6.46 11.21
CA ARG A 182 3.20 7.13 10.98
C ARG A 182 3.28 7.64 9.54
N TYR A 183 4.01 8.72 9.34
CA TYR A 183 4.40 9.20 8.02
C TYR A 183 5.82 9.75 8.05
N GLU A 184 6.49 9.70 6.90
CA GLU A 184 7.80 10.30 6.70
C GLU A 184 7.97 10.77 5.26
N GLU A 185 8.81 11.78 5.07
CA GLU A 185 9.20 12.26 3.74
C GLU A 185 10.06 11.22 3.03
N VAL A 186 9.76 10.97 1.76
CA VAL A 186 10.61 10.16 0.88
C VAL A 186 11.57 11.09 0.16
N LYS A 187 12.85 11.02 0.51
CA LYS A 187 13.91 11.75 -0.19
C LYS A 187 14.02 11.21 -1.63
N ALA A 188 14.04 12.14 -2.58
CA ALA A 188 14.29 11.85 -4.00
C ALA A 188 15.69 11.31 -4.24
#